data_AF-A0AAD8U2T7-F1
#
_entry.id   AF-A0AAD8U2T7-F1
#
_cell.length_a   1.000
_cell.length_b   1.000
_cell.length_c   1.000
_cell.angle_alpha   90.00
_cell.angle_beta   90.00
_cell.angle_gamma   90.00
#
_symmetry.space_group_name_H-M   'P 1'
#
loop_
_entity.id
_entity.type
_entity.pdbx_description
1 polymer ?
#
loop_
_entity_poly.entity_id
_entity_poly.type
_entity_poly.pdbx_seq_one_letter_code
_entity_poly.pdbx_strand_id
1 'polypeptide(L)'
;MANGGIRSLASGFLFLNLIMYIVVAIIAGWAINYSIEDSAHSLKGATPPVRLFPIYFPIGNLATGFFVIFALLASAVGIATSLTGLRDVTEGHPASMMSATASAIVAWTLTLLAMGLACKEISIGWRPPSLRALETFTIILAGTQLLCVGSLHAGANAAIVETPMGVRARV
;
A
#
# COMPACT_ATOMS: atom_id res chain seq x y z
N MET A 1 -4.62 -30.90 -10.19
CA MET A 1 -4.48 -29.90 -11.28
C MET A 1 -5.07 -28.52 -10.93
N ALA A 2 -5.89 -28.36 -9.89
CA ALA A 2 -6.47 -27.06 -9.49
C ALA A 2 -5.51 -26.11 -8.73
N ASN A 3 -4.46 -26.62 -8.07
CA ASN A 3 -3.54 -25.80 -7.25
C ASN A 3 -2.64 -24.85 -8.08
N GLY A 4 -2.31 -25.22 -9.33
CA GLY A 4 -1.47 -24.41 -10.21
C GLY A 4 -2.15 -23.12 -10.69
N GLY A 5 -3.46 -23.18 -10.99
CA GLY A 5 -4.23 -22.02 -11.46
C GLY A 5 -4.41 -20.96 -10.37
N ILE A 6 -4.69 -21.37 -9.14
CA ILE A 6 -4.87 -20.47 -7.99
C ILE A 6 -3.55 -19.77 -7.65
N ARG A 7 -2.42 -20.49 -7.71
CA ARG A 7 -1.08 -19.93 -7.47
C ARG A 7 -0.68 -18.91 -8.55
N SER A 8 -1.02 -19.18 -9.81
CA SER A 8 -0.80 -18.25 -10.93
C SER A 8 -1.64 -16.97 -10.82
N LEU A 9 -2.90 -17.09 -10.39
CA LEU A 9 -3.78 -15.94 -10.16
C LEU A 9 -3.28 -15.08 -8.99
N ALA A 10 -2.91 -15.71 -7.86
CA ALA A 10 -2.37 -15.01 -6.70
C ALA A 10 -1.08 -14.25 -7.02
N SER A 11 -0.17 -14.88 -7.78
CA SER A 11 1.06 -14.23 -8.26
C SER A 11 0.76 -13.03 -9.16
N GLY A 12 -0.23 -13.14 -10.06
CA GLY A 12 -0.66 -12.04 -10.91
C GLY A 12 -1.21 -10.84 -10.12
N PHE A 13 -2.04 -11.10 -9.11
CA PHE A 13 -2.55 -10.04 -8.23
C PHE A 13 -1.44 -9.35 -7.44
N LEU A 14 -0.50 -10.11 -6.87
CA LEU A 14 0.65 -9.54 -6.15
C LEU A 14 1.54 -8.69 -7.07
N PHE A 15 1.74 -9.12 -8.32
CA PHE A 15 2.52 -8.37 -9.30
C PHE A 15 1.84 -7.08 -9.75
N LEU A 16 0.54 -7.12 -10.05
CA LEU A 16 -0.24 -5.92 -10.37
C LEU A 16 -0.18 -4.91 -9.22
N ASN A 17 -0.34 -5.40 -8.00
CA ASN A 17 -0.34 -4.61 -6.79
C ASN A 17 1.03 -3.98 -6.50
N LEU A 18 2.13 -4.69 -6.79
CA LEU A 18 3.49 -4.15 -6.76
C LEU A 18 3.63 -2.94 -7.71
N ILE A 19 3.18 -3.06 -8.96
CA ILE A 19 3.25 -1.97 -9.94
C ILE A 19 2.44 -0.77 -9.45
N MET A 20 1.22 -1.01 -8.95
CA MET A 20 0.37 0.07 -8.43
C MET A 20 1.02 0.79 -7.25
N TYR A 21 1.61 0.06 -6.29
CA TYR A 21 2.32 0.70 -5.18
C TYR A 21 3.53 1.52 -5.65
N ILE A 22 4.28 1.07 -6.67
CA ILE A 22 5.38 1.84 -7.26
C ILE A 22 4.86 3.15 -7.86
N VAL A 23 3.75 3.11 -8.60
CA VAL A 23 3.12 4.31 -9.19
C VAL A 23 2.71 5.29 -8.08
N VAL A 24 2.07 4.80 -7.02
CA VAL A 24 1.70 5.64 -5.85
C VAL A 24 2.94 6.24 -5.19
N ALA A 25 4.00 5.46 -5.01
CA ALA A 25 5.26 5.94 -4.43
C ALA A 25 5.89 7.07 -5.25
N ILE A 26 5.88 6.95 -6.59
CA ILE A 26 6.41 7.97 -7.50
C ILE A 26 5.60 9.26 -7.40
N ILE A 27 4.27 9.19 -7.48
CA ILE A 27 3.40 10.37 -7.46
C ILE A 27 3.47 11.05 -6.08
N ALA A 28 3.43 10.28 -4.99
CA ALA A 28 3.48 10.81 -3.64
C ALA A 28 4.88 11.36 -3.30
N GLY A 29 5.95 10.72 -3.77
CA GLY A 29 7.32 11.22 -3.65
C GLY A 29 7.53 12.53 -4.40
N TRP A 30 6.99 12.64 -5.62
CA TRP A 30 6.96 13.89 -6.37
C TRP A 30 6.20 14.99 -5.61
N ALA A 31 5.04 14.66 -5.01
CA ALA A 31 4.25 15.63 -4.24
C ALA A 31 4.98 16.15 -2.99
N ILE A 32 5.75 15.30 -2.30
CA ILE A 32 6.62 15.73 -1.20
C ILE A 32 7.78 16.60 -1.70
N ASN A 33 8.44 16.20 -2.79
CA ASN A 33 9.55 16.99 -3.32
C ASN A 33 9.09 18.40 -3.72
N TYR A 34 7.95 18.48 -4.43
CA TYR A 34 7.33 19.74 -4.81
C TYR A 34 6.98 20.60 -3.58
N SER A 35 6.40 20.01 -2.53
CA SER A 35 6.01 20.77 -1.34
C SER A 35 7.21 21.31 -0.56
N ILE A 36 8.33 20.58 -0.52
CA ILE A 36 9.58 21.06 0.08
C ILE A 36 10.17 22.24 -0.72
N GLU A 37 10.26 22.12 -2.04
CA GLU A 37 10.79 23.18 -2.91
C GLU A 37 9.98 24.48 -2.80
N ASP A 38 8.66 24.37 -2.86
CA ASP A 38 7.78 25.53 -2.83
C ASP A 38 7.62 26.12 -1.42
N SER A 39 7.60 25.29 -0.37
CA SER A 39 7.55 25.78 1.01
C SER A 39 8.79 26.62 1.36
N ALA A 40 9.97 26.24 0.87
CA ALA A 40 11.20 27.04 1.03
C ALA A 40 11.11 28.41 0.33
N HIS A 41 10.36 28.52 -0.77
CA HIS A 41 10.14 29.77 -1.49
C HIS A 41 9.07 30.65 -0.79
N SER A 42 7.96 30.04 -0.35
CA SER A 42 6.83 30.71 0.30
C SER A 42 7.14 31.22 1.72
N LEU A 43 8.07 30.58 2.43
CA LEU A 43 8.53 30.99 3.77
C LEU A 43 9.36 32.29 3.79
N LYS A 44 9.78 32.82 2.64
CA LYS A 44 10.52 34.10 2.57
C LYS A 44 9.64 35.35 2.74
N GLY A 45 8.31 35.22 2.81
CA GLY A 45 7.40 36.38 2.88
C GLY A 45 6.09 36.21 3.64
N ALA A 46 5.76 35.03 4.18
CA ALA A 46 4.48 34.80 4.85
C ALA A 46 4.67 34.42 6.33
N THR A 47 4.01 35.15 7.23
CA THR A 47 3.81 34.78 8.64
C THR A 47 2.68 33.74 8.72
N PRO A 48 2.94 32.48 9.15
CA PRO A 48 1.90 31.46 9.11
C PRO A 48 1.23 31.31 10.47
N PRO A 49 -0.07 31.64 10.63
CA PRO A 49 -0.87 30.95 11.62
C PRO A 49 -1.24 29.58 11.04
N VAL A 50 -1.36 28.57 11.90
CA VAL A 50 -1.84 27.20 11.61
C VAL A 50 -0.76 26.21 11.11
N ARG A 51 0.18 25.85 12.00
CA ARG A 51 1.07 24.68 11.83
C ARG A 51 0.53 23.48 12.61
N LEU A 52 -0.02 22.47 11.91
CA LEU A 52 -0.14 21.11 12.45
C LEU A 52 1.02 20.21 11.96
N PHE A 53 1.70 20.56 10.86
CA PHE A 53 2.89 19.88 10.34
C PHE A 53 3.94 20.89 9.81
N PRO A 54 5.25 20.56 9.88
CA PRO A 54 6.33 21.46 9.44
C PRO A 54 6.46 21.62 7.91
N ILE A 55 5.83 20.76 7.10
CA ILE A 55 5.84 20.86 5.62
C ILE A 55 4.55 21.55 5.16
N TYR A 56 4.68 22.70 4.50
CA TYR A 56 3.57 23.38 3.85
C TYR A 56 3.30 22.72 2.49
N PHE A 57 2.08 22.23 2.28
CA PHE A 57 1.64 21.75 0.98
C PHE A 57 0.90 22.88 0.25
N PRO A 58 1.53 23.58 -0.71
CA PRO A 58 0.88 24.64 -1.50
C PRO A 58 -0.16 24.08 -2.49
N ILE A 59 -0.17 22.76 -2.66
CA ILE A 59 -1.07 22.04 -3.55
C ILE A 59 -2.14 21.33 -2.72
N GLY A 60 -3.40 21.43 -3.16
CA GLY A 60 -4.50 20.65 -2.63
C GLY A 60 -5.13 21.32 -1.41
N ASN A 61 -5.52 20.53 -0.42
CA ASN A 61 -6.24 21.01 0.75
C ASN A 61 -5.58 20.59 2.07
N LEU A 62 -6.21 20.95 3.20
CA LEU A 62 -5.70 20.64 4.54
C LEU A 62 -5.46 19.14 4.80
N ALA A 63 -6.11 18.24 4.05
CA ALA A 63 -5.93 16.79 4.18
C ALA A 63 -4.77 16.25 3.33
N THR A 64 -4.34 16.97 2.28
CA THR A 64 -3.35 16.50 1.31
C THR A 64 -2.02 16.13 1.96
N GLY A 65 -1.54 16.92 2.92
CA GLY A 65 -0.28 16.61 3.61
C GLY A 65 -0.32 15.27 4.35
N PHE A 66 -1.40 14.99 5.09
CA PHE A 66 -1.59 13.70 5.74
C PHE A 66 -1.75 12.58 4.72
N PHE A 67 -2.57 12.80 3.69
CA PHE A 67 -2.83 11.81 2.66
C PHE A 67 -1.54 11.35 1.98
N VAL A 68 -0.70 12.28 1.50
CA VAL A 68 0.55 11.98 0.79
C VAL A 68 1.53 11.19 1.65
N ILE A 69 1.67 11.53 2.93
CA ILE A 69 2.57 10.82 3.86
C ILE A 69 2.09 9.39 4.09
N PHE A 70 0.80 9.19 4.37
CA PHE A 70 0.23 7.85 4.56
C PHE A 70 0.25 7.03 3.26
N ALA A 71 0.03 7.66 2.10
CA ALA A 71 0.16 7.01 0.81
C ALA A 71 1.60 6.54 0.54
N LEU A 72 2.62 7.35 0.88
CA LEU A 72 4.03 6.94 0.79
C LEU A 72 4.34 5.77 1.72
N LEU A 73 3.94 5.83 2.99
CA LEU A 73 4.17 4.74 3.94
C LEU A 73 3.47 3.45 3.49
N ALA A 74 2.21 3.55 3.07
CA ALA A 74 1.46 2.42 2.51
C ALA A 74 2.17 1.84 1.28
N SER A 75 2.70 2.69 0.40
CA SER A 75 3.44 2.24 -0.79
C SER A 75 4.76 1.55 -0.48
N ALA A 76 5.55 2.08 0.46
CA ALA A 76 6.82 1.47 0.86
C ALA A 76 6.60 0.09 1.48
N VAL A 77 5.66 -0.02 2.41
CA VAL A 77 5.30 -1.30 3.06
C VAL A 77 4.66 -2.24 2.03
N GLY A 78 3.79 -1.73 1.16
CA GLY A 78 3.14 -2.47 0.09
C GLY A 78 4.12 -3.09 -0.92
N ILE A 79 5.15 -2.35 -1.32
CA ILE A 79 6.23 -2.85 -2.19
C ILE A 79 6.98 -3.98 -1.49
N ALA A 80 7.42 -3.76 -0.25
CA ALA A 80 8.17 -4.75 0.52
C ALA A 80 7.36 -6.05 0.68
N THR A 81 6.08 -5.93 1.04
CA THR A 81 5.18 -7.06 1.21
C THR A 81 4.84 -7.77 -0.10
N SER A 82 4.66 -7.04 -1.20
CA SER A 82 4.40 -7.67 -2.50
C SER A 82 5.62 -8.46 -2.99
N LEU A 83 6.83 -7.95 -2.71
CA LEU A 83 8.07 -8.63 -3.03
C LEU A 83 8.24 -9.90 -2.20
N THR A 84 8.09 -9.83 -0.87
CA THR A 84 8.16 -11.02 -0.01
C THR A 84 7.05 -12.01 -0.32
N GLY A 85 5.82 -11.56 -0.56
CA GLY A 85 4.70 -12.41 -0.94
C GLY A 85 4.93 -13.16 -2.25
N LEU A 86 5.54 -12.51 -3.26
CA LEU A 86 5.85 -13.17 -4.53
C LEU A 86 6.90 -14.28 -4.34
N ARG A 87 7.92 -14.03 -3.51
CA ARG A 87 8.95 -15.02 -3.16
C ARG A 87 8.35 -16.19 -2.40
N ASP A 88 7.46 -15.90 -1.46
CA ASP A 88 6.80 -16.90 -0.64
C ASP A 88 5.90 -17.84 -1.45
N VAL A 89 5.12 -17.27 -2.37
CA VAL A 89 4.29 -18.03 -3.31
C VAL A 89 5.13 -18.92 -4.23
N THR A 90 6.34 -18.50 -4.60
CA THR A 90 7.24 -19.34 -5.42
C THR A 90 7.89 -20.47 -4.61
N GLU A 91 8.31 -20.21 -3.38
CA GLU A 91 9.06 -21.17 -2.55
C GLU A 91 8.14 -22.16 -1.82
N GLY A 92 6.90 -21.78 -1.49
CA GLY A 92 5.86 -22.71 -1.04
C GLY A 92 6.03 -23.28 0.38
N HIS A 93 6.78 -22.63 1.27
CA HIS A 93 6.93 -23.09 2.64
C HIS A 93 5.74 -22.64 3.52
N PRO A 94 5.08 -23.55 4.27
CA PRO A 94 3.86 -23.23 5.02
C PRO A 94 4.07 -22.20 6.15
N ALA A 95 5.26 -22.20 6.78
CA ALA A 95 5.58 -21.26 7.85
C ALA A 95 5.78 -19.81 7.34
N SER A 96 6.27 -19.66 6.11
CA SER A 96 6.58 -18.36 5.54
C SER A 96 5.30 -17.70 4.95
N MET A 97 4.32 -18.51 4.51
CA MET A 97 3.01 -18.03 4.04
C MET A 97 2.18 -17.29 5.10
N MET A 98 2.27 -17.73 6.35
CA MET A 98 1.54 -17.08 7.45
C MET A 98 2.17 -15.73 7.81
N SER A 99 3.50 -15.63 7.76
CA SER A 99 4.23 -14.37 7.92
C SER A 99 3.94 -13.39 6.78
N ALA A 100 3.92 -13.89 5.53
CA ALA A 100 3.54 -13.12 4.36
C ALA A 100 2.11 -12.54 4.50
N THR A 101 1.16 -13.35 4.96
CA THR A 101 -0.22 -12.92 5.23
C THR A 101 -0.29 -11.81 6.28
N ALA A 102 0.45 -11.94 7.39
CA ALA A 102 0.48 -10.91 8.43
C ALA A 102 1.03 -9.58 7.90
N SER A 103 2.11 -9.61 7.12
CA SER A 103 2.66 -8.40 6.50
C SER A 103 1.69 -7.77 5.49
N ALA A 104 0.92 -8.59 4.77
CA ALA A 104 -0.10 -8.13 3.81
C ALA A 104 -1.26 -7.42 4.49
N ILE A 105 -1.66 -7.87 5.69
CA ILE A 105 -2.66 -7.20 6.52
C ILE A 105 -2.16 -5.84 7.01
N VAL A 106 -0.88 -5.72 7.38
CA VAL A 106 -0.28 -4.44 7.78
C VAL A 106 -0.27 -3.46 6.60
N ALA A 107 0.20 -3.90 5.44
CA ALA A 107 0.16 -3.11 4.21
C ALA A 107 -1.28 -2.68 3.85
N TRP A 108 -2.24 -3.59 4.01
CA TRP A 108 -3.65 -3.29 3.77
C TRP A 108 -4.21 -2.24 4.73
N THR A 109 -3.90 -2.35 6.02
CA THR A 109 -4.35 -1.39 7.05
C THR A 109 -3.83 0.01 6.77
N LEU A 110 -2.56 0.14 6.39
CA LEU A 110 -1.97 1.41 5.97
C LEU A 110 -2.65 1.96 4.70
N THR A 111 -2.97 1.08 3.76
CA THR A 111 -3.67 1.47 2.52
C THR A 111 -5.10 1.95 2.82
N LEU A 112 -5.80 1.34 3.78
CA LEU A 112 -7.11 1.82 4.24
C LEU A 112 -7.03 3.19 4.92
N LEU A 113 -6.00 3.43 5.73
CA LEU A 113 -5.77 4.76 6.32
C LEU A 113 -5.55 5.80 5.23
N ALA A 114 -4.69 5.50 4.26
CA ALA A 114 -4.46 6.37 3.10
C ALA A 114 -5.75 6.59 2.27
N MET A 115 -6.56 5.54 2.08
CA MET A 115 -7.86 5.63 1.40
C MET A 115 -8.84 6.53 2.17
N GLY A 116 -8.91 6.42 3.50
CA GLY A 116 -9.75 7.28 4.32
C GLY A 116 -9.38 8.76 4.17
N LEU A 117 -8.07 9.05 4.10
CA LEU A 117 -7.56 10.39 3.85
C LEU A 117 -7.82 10.86 2.42
N ALA A 118 -7.74 9.98 1.42
CA ALA A 118 -8.15 10.26 0.04
C ALA A 118 -9.63 10.65 -0.05
N CYS A 119 -10.51 9.90 0.61
CA CYS A 119 -11.94 10.23 0.70
C CYS A 119 -12.16 11.60 1.35
N LYS A 120 -11.38 11.93 2.39
CA LYS A 120 -11.45 13.24 3.04
C LYS A 120 -10.97 14.35 2.12
N GLU A 121 -9.89 14.13 1.36
CA GLU A 121 -9.39 15.09 0.37
C GLU A 121 -10.42 15.34 -0.74
N ILE A 122 -11.10 14.30 -1.22
CA ILE A 122 -12.24 14.40 -2.16
C ILE A 122 -13.37 15.27 -1.60
N SER A 123 -13.73 15.06 -0.34
CA SER A 123 -14.83 15.79 0.30
C SER A 123 -14.56 17.28 0.48
N ILE A 124 -13.30 17.69 0.68
CA ILE A 124 -12.95 19.11 0.86
C ILE A 124 -12.88 19.83 -0.51
N GLY A 125 -12.51 19.12 -1.58
CA GLY A 125 -12.48 19.64 -2.94
C GLY A 125 -11.23 20.47 -3.28
N TRP A 126 -11.16 20.93 -4.54
CA TRP A 126 -10.07 21.70 -5.16
C TRP A 126 -8.67 21.07 -5.08
N ARG A 127 -8.22 20.44 -6.18
CA ARG A 127 -6.86 19.87 -6.30
C ARG A 127 -6.43 19.67 -7.76
N PRO A 128 -5.12 19.60 -8.06
CA PRO A 128 -4.62 19.27 -9.39
C PRO A 128 -4.88 17.80 -9.81
N PRO A 129 -4.73 17.51 -11.11
CA PRO A 129 -4.94 16.17 -11.67
C PRO A 129 -4.01 15.10 -11.09
N SER A 130 -2.78 15.44 -10.67
CA SER A 130 -1.84 14.49 -10.07
C SER A 130 -2.33 13.92 -8.74
N LEU A 131 -2.90 14.77 -7.87
CA LEU A 131 -3.51 14.33 -6.61
C LEU A 131 -4.78 13.52 -6.86
N ARG A 132 -5.56 13.87 -7.89
CA ARG A 132 -6.71 13.08 -8.33
C ARG A 132 -6.32 11.66 -8.78
N ALA A 133 -5.19 11.53 -9.47
CA ALA A 133 -4.64 10.22 -9.81
C ALA A 133 -4.23 9.46 -8.53
N LEU A 134 -3.51 10.11 -7.61
CA LEU A 134 -3.04 9.49 -6.37
C LEU A 134 -4.17 8.89 -5.53
N GLU A 135 -5.29 9.60 -5.36
CA GLU A 135 -6.44 9.08 -4.62
C GLU A 135 -7.11 7.92 -5.33
N THR A 136 -7.29 8.04 -6.65
CA THR A 136 -7.92 7.00 -7.46
C THR A 136 -7.11 5.71 -7.37
N PHE A 137 -5.79 5.81 -7.53
CA PHE A 137 -4.89 4.67 -7.38
C PHE A 137 -4.95 4.10 -5.96
N THR A 138 -4.96 4.94 -4.92
CA THR A 138 -5.02 4.50 -3.52
C THR A 138 -6.32 3.77 -3.20
N ILE A 139 -7.47 4.24 -3.72
CA ILE A 139 -8.77 3.57 -3.55
C ILE A 139 -8.78 2.20 -4.23
N ILE A 140 -8.29 2.12 -5.47
CA ILE A 140 -8.18 0.84 -6.19
C ILE A 140 -7.26 -0.12 -5.43
N LEU A 141 -6.13 0.40 -4.93
CA LEU A 141 -5.15 -0.35 -4.14
C LEU A 141 -5.74 -0.96 -2.87
N ALA A 142 -6.61 -0.23 -2.17
CA ALA A 142 -7.28 -0.78 -0.99
C ALA A 142 -8.12 -2.03 -1.33
N GLY A 143 -8.76 -2.03 -2.51
CA GLY A 143 -9.51 -3.17 -3.02
C GLY A 143 -8.62 -4.31 -3.52
N THR A 144 -7.59 -4.02 -4.32
CA THR A 144 -6.68 -5.07 -4.85
C THR A 144 -5.85 -5.72 -3.75
N GLN A 145 -5.44 -4.94 -2.74
CA GLN A 145 -4.68 -5.46 -1.60
C GLN A 145 -5.53 -6.40 -0.73
N LEU A 146 -6.84 -6.14 -0.58
CA LEU A 146 -7.78 -7.09 0.05
C LEU A 146 -7.77 -8.45 -0.64
N LEU A 147 -7.82 -8.44 -1.97
CA LEU A 147 -7.79 -9.66 -2.77
C LEU A 147 -6.45 -10.39 -2.62
N CYS A 148 -5.33 -9.66 -2.53
CA CYS A 148 -4.02 -10.23 -2.27
C CYS A 148 -3.95 -10.91 -0.89
N VAL A 149 -4.44 -10.24 0.16
CA VAL A 149 -4.53 -10.79 1.53
C VAL A 149 -5.39 -12.06 1.54
N GLY A 150 -6.57 -12.02 0.91
CA GLY A 150 -7.45 -13.19 0.82
C GLY A 150 -6.81 -14.36 0.09
N SER A 151 -6.08 -14.08 -1.00
CA SER A 151 -5.36 -15.10 -1.78
C SER A 151 -4.23 -15.74 -0.99
N LEU A 152 -3.45 -14.95 -0.25
CA LEU A 152 -2.38 -15.45 0.63
C LEU A 152 -2.95 -16.27 1.79
N HIS A 153 -4.05 -15.82 2.39
CA HIS A 153 -4.72 -16.54 3.47
C HIS A 153 -5.28 -17.90 3.00
N ALA A 154 -5.91 -17.93 1.82
CA ALA A 154 -6.40 -19.16 1.21
C ALA A 154 -5.25 -20.13 0.88
N GLY A 155 -4.13 -19.62 0.34
CA GLY A 155 -2.93 -20.42 0.08
C GLY A 155 -2.30 -20.99 1.34
N ALA A 156 -2.19 -20.19 2.41
CA ALA A 156 -1.69 -20.63 3.71
C ALA A 156 -2.57 -21.74 4.31
N ASN A 157 -3.89 -21.58 4.27
CA ASN A 157 -4.83 -22.58 4.78
C ASN A 157 -4.74 -23.90 3.99
N ALA A 158 -4.62 -23.83 2.66
CA ALA A 158 -4.44 -25.02 1.83
C ALA A 158 -3.14 -25.77 2.18
N ALA A 159 -2.03 -25.06 2.39
CA ALA A 159 -0.75 -25.68 2.77
C ALA A 159 -0.82 -26.36 4.16
N ILE A 160 -1.57 -25.80 5.10
CA ILE A 160 -1.82 -26.40 6.42
C ILE A 160 -2.64 -27.70 6.31
N VAL A 161 -3.68 -27.71 5.47
CA VAL A 161 -4.50 -28.91 5.24
C VAL A 161 -3.69 -30.04 4.59
N GLU A 162 -2.80 -29.71 3.65
CA GLU A 162 -1.91 -30.69 3.00
C GLU A 162 -0.79 -31.20 3.92
N THR A 163 -0.39 -30.44 4.94
CA THR A 163 0.64 -30.84 5.92
C THR A 163 0.13 -30.76 7.37
N PRO A 164 -0.68 -31.75 7.83
CA PRO A 164 -1.15 -31.76 9.20
C PRO A 164 0.07 -31.82 10.13
N MET A 165 0.12 -30.90 11.10
CA MET A 165 1.25 -30.69 12.03
C MET A 165 1.69 -31.93 12.83
N GLY A 166 0.99 -33.06 12.74
CA GLY A 166 1.35 -34.34 13.35
C GLY A 166 2.44 -35.16 12.64
N VAL A 167 2.85 -34.81 11.40
CA VAL A 167 3.86 -35.60 10.66
C VAL A 167 5.31 -35.19 10.99
N ARG A 168 5.52 -34.00 11.58
CA ARG A 168 6.87 -33.48 11.87
C ARG A 168 7.51 -34.02 13.17
N ALA A 169 6.83 -34.90 13.91
CA ALA A 169 7.37 -35.52 15.13
C ALA A 169 8.09 -36.86 14.88
N ARG A 170 8.26 -37.30 13.63
CA ARG A 170 9.01 -38.51 13.29
C ARG A 170 9.90 -38.34 12.06
N VAL A 171 11.00 -37.60 12.21
CA VAL A 171 12.30 -37.92 11.59
C VAL A 171 13.40 -37.43 12.52
#